data_AF-A0A2D6K5W6-F1
#
_entry.id   AF-A0A2D6K5W6-F1
#
_cell.length_a   1.000
_cell.length_b   1.000
_cell.length_c   1.000
_cell.angle_alpha   90.00
_cell.angle_beta   90.00
_cell.angle_gamma   90.00
#
_symmetry.space_group_name_H-M   'P 1'
#
loop_
_entity.id
_entity.type
_entity.pdbx_description
1 polymer ?
#
loop_
_entity_poly.entity_id
_entity_poly.type
_entity_poly.pdbx_seq_one_letter_code
_entity_poly.pdbx_strand_id
1 'polypeptide(L)' 'MIEQIIYYLFLLDSIGANYIVWFQGKWYCKNFRIFCRQWPPAKGWAAIYLGLVLWVGWLYMRLGVL' A
#
# COMPACT_ATOMS: atom_id res chain seq x y z
N MET A 1 -17.56 1.94 -13.21
CA MET A 1 -17.53 0.50 -12.83
C MET A 1 -16.10 -0.05 -12.86
N ILE A 2 -15.35 0.18 -13.94
CA ILE A 2 -13.91 -0.14 -14.03
C ILE A 2 -13.08 0.61 -12.98
N GLU A 3 -13.43 1.85 -12.69
CA GLU A 3 -12.72 2.69 -11.72
C GLU A 3 -12.77 2.13 -10.30
N GLN A 4 -13.91 1.53 -9.91
CA GLN A 4 -14.07 0.87 -8.61
C GLN A 4 -13.18 -0.39 -8.52
N ILE A 5 -13.11 -1.18 -9.60
CA ILE A 5 -12.27 -2.38 -9.66
C ILE A 5 -10.80 -2.00 -9.54
N ILE A 6 -10.38 -0.96 -10.28
CA ILE A 6 -9.03 -0.40 -10.21
C ILE A 6 -8.72 0.10 -8.80
N TYR A 7 -9.67 0.81 -8.19
CA TYR A 7 -9.55 1.29 -6.81
C TYR A 7 -9.33 0.14 -5.82
N TYR A 8 -10.16 -0.91 -5.86
CA TYR A 8 -10.02 -2.06 -4.98
C TYR A 8 -8.71 -2.84 -5.22
N LEU A 9 -8.23 -2.90 -6.46
CA LEU A 9 -6.94 -3.50 -6.78
C LEU A 9 -5.79 -2.72 -6.12
N PHE A 10 -5.79 -1.39 -6.23
CA PHE A 10 -4.80 -0.52 -5.57
C PHE A 10 -4.93 -0.53 -4.04
N LEU A 11 -6.14 -0.66 -3.51
CA LEU A 11 -6.37 -0.80 -2.08
C LEU A 11 -5.76 -2.11 -1.55
N LEU A 12 -6.00 -3.22 -2.24
CA LEU A 12 -5.38 -4.51 -1.90
C LEU A 12 -3.85 -4.47 -2.00
N ASP A 13 -3.32 -3.88 -3.06
CA ASP A 13 -1.88 -3.71 -3.27
C ASP A 13 -1.23 -2.88 -2.15
N SER A 14 -1.80 -1.72 -1.83
CA SER A 14 -1.28 -0.84 -0.78
C SER A 14 -1.35 -1.44 0.63
N ILE A 15 -2.41 -2.22 0.93
CA ILE A 15 -2.51 -3.00 2.18
C ILE A 15 -1.45 -4.10 2.20
N GLY A 16 -1.27 -4.83 1.11
CA GLY A 16 -0.26 -5.89 0.99
C GLY A 16 1.17 -5.35 1.16
N ALA A 17 1.48 -4.22 0.52
CA ALA A 17 2.77 -3.54 0.65
C ALA A 17 3.03 -3.12 2.11
N ASN A 18 2.05 -2.53 2.79
CA ASN A 18 2.19 -2.21 4.21
C ASN A 18 2.34 -3.47 5.07
N TYR A 19 1.56 -4.52 4.83
CA TYR A 19 1.66 -5.75 5.58
C TYR A 19 3.07 -6.37 5.47
N ILE A 20 3.63 -6.43 4.26
CA ILE A 20 4.97 -6.96 4.02
C ILE A 20 6.03 -6.11 4.71
N VAL A 21 5.97 -4.79 4.54
CA VAL A 21 6.98 -3.86 5.03
C VAL A 21 6.96 -3.72 6.56
N TRP A 22 5.79 -3.87 7.20
CA TRP A 22 5.65 -3.76 8.66
C TRP A 22 5.81 -5.10 9.38
N PHE A 23 5.21 -6.20 8.88
CA PHE A 23 5.17 -7.49 9.58
C PHE A 23 6.18 -8.51 9.06
N GLN A 24 6.51 -8.50 7.77
CA GLN A 24 7.40 -9.50 7.15
C GLN A 24 8.86 -9.08 7.07
N GLY A 25 9.26 -7.97 7.71
CA GLY A 25 10.64 -7.46 7.59
C GLY A 25 11.73 -8.45 7.97
N LYS A 26 11.50 -9.36 8.92
CA LYS A 26 12.48 -10.39 9.30
C LYS A 26 12.64 -11.48 8.23
N TRP A 27 11.56 -11.94 7.62
CA TRP A 27 11.59 -12.96 6.57
C TRP A 27 12.10 -12.36 5.25
N TYR A 28 11.67 -11.14 4.93
CA TYR A 28 12.07 -10.41 3.74
C TYR A 28 13.55 -10.00 3.78
N CYS A 29 14.06 -9.49 4.91
CA CYS A 29 15.49 -9.18 5.05
C CYS A 29 16.40 -10.42 5.00
N LYS A 30 15.85 -11.61 5.34
CA LYS A 30 16.56 -12.89 5.24
C LYS A 30 16.69 -13.35 3.79
N ASN A 31 15.66 -13.17 2.96
CA ASN A 31 15.67 -13.56 1.54
C ASN A 31 16.20 -12.46 0.60
N PHE A 32 16.05 -11.18 0.95
CA PHE A 32 16.38 -10.02 0.12
C PHE A 32 17.21 -8.98 0.91
N ARG A 33 18.49 -9.33 1.14
CA ARG A 33 19.46 -8.51 1.87
C ARG A 33 19.69 -7.11 1.29
N ILE A 34 19.63 -6.94 -0.03
CA ILE A 34 19.90 -5.67 -0.73
C ILE A 34 18.80 -4.64 -0.45
N PHE A 35 17.53 -5.08 -0.46
CA PHE A 35 16.38 -4.20 -0.25
C PHE A 35 16.25 -3.78 1.23
N CYS A 36 16.62 -4.64 2.17
CA CYS A 36 16.57 -4.36 3.61
C CYS A 36 17.36 -3.10 4.03
N ARG A 37 18.40 -2.71 3.28
CA ARG A 37 19.20 -1.50 3.56
C ARG A 37 18.44 -0.19 3.24
N GLN A 38 17.43 -0.24 2.37
CA GLN A 38 16.57 0.90 1.98
C GLN A 38 15.21 0.90 2.70
N TRP A 39 15.02 0.06 3.73
CA TRP A 39 13.70 -0.19 4.31
C TRP A 39 13.10 0.84 5.30
N PRO A 40 13.82 1.80 5.90
CA PRO A 40 13.15 2.92 6.56
C PRO A 40 12.33 3.79 5.58
N PRO A 41 12.87 4.18 4.39
CA PRO A 41 12.11 4.85 3.34
C PRO A 41 10.85 4.09 2.90
N ALA A 42 10.96 2.77 2.70
CA ALA A 42 9.85 1.94 2.21
C ALA A 42 8.65 1.91 3.17
N LYS A 43 8.89 1.94 4.49
CA LYS A 43 7.82 2.04 5.51
C LYS A 43 7.02 3.32 5.37
N GLY A 44 7.71 4.45 5.26
CA GLY A 44 7.07 5.76 5.06
C GLY A 44 6.34 5.83 3.73
N TRP A 45 6.96 5.32 2.65
CA TRP A 45 6.37 5.30 1.32
C TRP A 45 5.10 4.45 1.26
N ALA A 46 5.12 3.25 1.84
CA ALA A 46 3.95 2.38 1.91
C ALA A 46 2.80 3.03 2.71
N ALA A 47 3.11 3.69 3.83
CA ALA A 47 2.10 4.38 4.63
C ALA A 47 1.49 5.58 3.88
N ILE A 48 2.30 6.39 3.20
CA ILE A 48 1.83 7.51 2.36
C ILE A 48 0.97 6.98 1.21
N TYR A 49 1.41 5.90 0.57
CA TYR A 49 0.68 5.29 -0.54
C TYR A 49 -0.70 4.77 -0.11
N LEU A 50 -0.79 4.07 1.03
CA LEU A 50 -2.07 3.67 1.61
C LEU A 50 -2.95 4.87 1.96
N GLY A 51 -2.37 5.93 2.53
CA GLY A 51 -3.08 7.17 2.81
C GLY A 51 -3.66 7.82 1.55
N LEU A 52 -2.89 7.87 0.46
CA LEU A 52 -3.35 8.37 -0.84
C LEU A 52 -4.48 7.51 -1.40
N VAL A 53 -4.37 6.19 -1.33
CA VAL A 53 -5.44 5.29 -1.81
C VAL A 53 -6.70 5.47 -0.96
N LEU A 54 -6.60 5.54 0.37
CA LEU A 54 -7.76 5.82 1.23
C LEU A 54 -8.39 7.19 0.92
N TRP A 55 -7.58 8.21 0.66
CA TRP A 55 -8.08 9.53 0.29
C TRP A 55 -8.82 9.53 -1.05
N VAL A 56 -8.29 8.81 -2.05
CA VAL A 56 -8.99 8.59 -3.32
C VAL A 56 -10.32 7.88 -3.08
N GLY A 57 -10.35 6.85 -2.23
CA GLY A 57 -11.59 6.16 -1.84
C GLY A 57 -12.61 7.10 -1.23
N TRP A 58 -12.18 8.00 -0.34
CA TRP A 58 -13.05 9.02 0.25
C TRP A 58 -13.63 9.98 -0.80
N LEU A 59 -12.85 10.38 -1.81
CA LEU A 59 -13.34 11.18 -2.93
C LEU A 59 -14.39 10.41 -3.75
N TYR A 60 -14.15 9.12 -4.04
CA TYR A 60 -15.11 8.27 -4.73
C TYR A 60 -16.42 8.12 -3.94
N MET A 61 -16.36 7.95 -2.62
CA MET A 61 -17.56 7.92 -1.75
C MET A 61 -18.29 9.28 -1.76
N ARG A 62 -17.56 10.39 -1.67
CA ARG A 62 -18.17 11.74 -1.71
C ARG A 62 -18.90 12.01 -3.02
N LEU A 63 -18.40 11.46 -4.13
CA LEU A 63 -18.99 11.59 -5.46
C LEU A 63 -20.14 10.60 -5.71
N GLY A 64 -20.46 9.71 -4.77
CA GLY A 64 -21.48 8.67 -4.92
C GLY A 64 -21.12 7.60 -5.96
N VAL A 65 -19.83 7.48 -6.26
CA VAL A 65 -19.30 6.50 -7.22
C VAL A 65 -18.93 5.20 -6.52
N LEU A 66 -18.71 5.20 -5.20
CA LEU A 66 -18.51 4.01 -4.36
C LEU A 66 -19.67 3.80 -3.39
#